data_AF-A0A6A6U2Y4-F1
#
_entry.id   AF-A0A6A6U2Y4-F1
#
_cell.length_a   1.000
_cell.length_b   1.000
_cell.length_c   1.000
_cell.angle_alpha   90.00
_cell.angle_beta   90.00
_cell.angle_gamma   90.00
#
_symmetry.space_group_name_H-M   'P 1'
#
loop_
_entity.id
_entity.type
_entity.pdbx_description
1 polymer ?
#
loop_
_entity_poly.entity_id
_entity_poly.type
_entity_poly.pdbx_seq_one_letter_code
_entity_poly.pdbx_strand_id
1 'polypeptide(L)'
;MDVPVTIGPPAHALLPSEDANTVAAAVSALDVRIDVKGAYIVDSVDEKEATVDDEDYQHEHNDIRLPHQHNVVSHLAVDIGGSLIKLCYWSFEADNKDTGGRMHFLKFPTDRIDACIEYMRQLAIKHRQRNSPPSSPTKSQSAPLASHESAIDDDNATSDLYVVATGGGAYKFYDKIKSILGVPVMREDEMECLIIGLDFFISQVPREIFTFGDAPGSHTFVPTGAFTHPYLLVNMGSGVSIIKVSGPREFTRVGGTSLGGGTLWGLLSLLTGARNFDDMLKLAEKGDNTAVDMLVGDIYGADYTKIGLKSTTIASSFGKVYRTKRQAERDAEDHGGMRNGDIHDPPTEPSNNTTHIPSTAPTPTPSTEPPPPADAGDAASRHIAFKPEDISKSLLYAISNNIGQIAYLHAEKHNCEHIYFGGSFLGGHWQTMATLSYAIKFWSKGSKQAFFLRHEGYLGAVGAFLRRQPVHWGARRGSVEGLFPLSRVGSRT
;
A
#
# COMPACT_ATOMS: atom_id res chain seq x y z
N MET A 1 5.59 20.18 -45.38
CA MET A 1 4.12 20.09 -45.40
C MET A 1 3.70 19.88 -43.97
N ASP A 2 3.45 20.98 -43.28
CA ASP A 2 3.03 20.99 -41.88
C ASP A 2 1.57 20.56 -41.78
N VAL A 3 1.30 19.52 -40.99
CA VAL A 3 -0.05 19.22 -40.52
C VAL A 3 -0.11 19.63 -39.06
N PRO A 4 -0.92 20.62 -38.67
CA PRO A 4 -1.03 21.04 -37.29
C PRO A 4 -1.75 19.94 -36.49
N VAL A 5 -1.10 19.47 -35.42
CA VAL A 5 -1.73 18.60 -34.42
C VAL A 5 -2.62 19.48 -33.56
N THR A 6 -3.90 19.55 -33.88
CA THR A 6 -4.94 20.09 -33.00
C THR A 6 -5.13 19.13 -31.84
N ILE A 7 -4.62 19.51 -30.66
CA ILE A 7 -4.98 18.86 -29.39
C ILE A 7 -6.43 19.28 -29.11
N GLY A 8 -7.37 18.34 -29.29
CA GLY A 8 -8.77 18.52 -28.91
C GLY A 8 -8.91 18.72 -27.39
N PRO A 9 -10.03 19.28 -26.91
CA PRO A 9 -10.27 19.44 -25.49
C PRO A 9 -10.26 18.07 -24.78
N PRO A 10 -9.88 18.01 -23.49
CA PRO A 10 -9.81 16.76 -22.76
C PRO A 10 -11.17 16.06 -22.78
N ALA A 11 -11.17 14.77 -23.09
CA ALA A 11 -12.35 13.93 -22.92
C ALA A 11 -12.68 13.88 -21.43
N HIS A 12 -13.69 14.62 -21.00
CA HIS A 12 -14.34 14.36 -19.72
C HIS A 12 -15.01 12.99 -19.87
N ALA A 13 -14.58 12.01 -19.08
CA ALA A 13 -15.33 10.77 -18.92
C ALA A 13 -16.72 11.16 -18.39
N LEU A 14 -17.72 11.09 -19.26
CA LEU A 14 -19.11 11.22 -18.85
C LEU A 14 -19.38 10.06 -17.90
N LEU A 15 -19.59 10.35 -16.61
CA LEU A 15 -20.04 9.36 -15.65
C LEU A 15 -21.37 8.78 -16.16
N PRO A 16 -21.53 7.45 -16.23
CA PRO A 16 -22.80 6.85 -16.63
C PRO A 16 -23.93 7.32 -15.68
N SER A 17 -25.10 7.63 -16.23
CA SER A 17 -26.31 7.86 -15.43
C SER A 17 -26.67 6.59 -14.64
N GLU A 18 -27.16 6.77 -13.41
CA GLU A 18 -27.56 5.70 -12.50
C GLU A 18 -28.68 4.81 -13.09
N ASP A 19 -28.33 3.79 -13.87
CA ASP A 19 -29.27 2.75 -14.29
C ASP A 19 -29.30 1.63 -13.24
N ALA A 20 -30.30 1.67 -12.35
CA ALA A 20 -30.49 0.73 -11.24
C ALA A 20 -30.55 -0.76 -11.67
N ASN A 21 -30.90 -1.04 -12.93
CA ASN A 21 -30.96 -2.41 -13.48
C ASN A 21 -29.58 -3.05 -13.71
N THR A 22 -28.54 -2.26 -14.00
CA THR A 22 -27.17 -2.76 -14.23
C THR A 22 -26.50 -3.12 -12.90
N VAL A 23 -26.79 -2.37 -11.85
CA VAL A 23 -26.32 -2.61 -10.47
C VAL A 23 -26.88 -3.94 -9.93
N ALA A 24 -28.16 -4.23 -10.17
CA ALA A 24 -28.80 -5.47 -9.72
C ALA A 24 -28.21 -6.76 -10.35
N ALA A 25 -27.73 -6.69 -11.59
CA ALA A 25 -27.08 -7.83 -12.25
C ALA A 25 -25.68 -8.13 -11.68
N ALA A 26 -24.92 -7.12 -11.28
CA ALA A 26 -23.64 -7.29 -10.58
C ALA A 26 -23.82 -7.83 -9.15
N VAL A 27 -24.89 -7.41 -8.46
CA VAL A 27 -25.28 -7.87 -7.10
C VAL A 27 -25.55 -9.38 -7.06
N SER A 28 -26.11 -9.96 -8.13
CA SER A 28 -26.43 -11.40 -8.23
C SER A 28 -25.19 -12.31 -8.25
N ALA A 29 -24.05 -11.82 -8.75
CA ALA A 29 -22.89 -12.67 -9.05
C ALA A 29 -21.98 -12.97 -7.84
N LEU A 30 -22.10 -12.20 -6.75
CA LEU A 30 -21.26 -12.38 -5.55
C LEU A 30 -21.89 -13.32 -4.51
N ASP A 31 -23.17 -13.73 -4.67
CA ASP A 31 -23.95 -14.52 -3.69
C ASP A 31 -23.77 -14.02 -2.23
N VAL A 32 -23.53 -12.72 -2.02
CA VAL A 32 -23.27 -12.13 -0.69
C VAL A 32 -24.59 -11.88 0.02
N ARG A 33 -24.88 -12.66 1.06
CA ARG A 33 -26.11 -12.56 1.88
C ARG A 33 -26.07 -11.47 2.97
N ILE A 34 -25.28 -10.41 2.77
CA ILE A 34 -25.21 -9.24 3.68
C ILE A 34 -26.17 -8.17 3.17
N ASP A 35 -27.01 -7.61 4.05
CA ASP A 35 -27.83 -6.46 3.69
C ASP A 35 -26.97 -5.18 3.66
N VAL A 36 -26.51 -4.85 2.47
CA VAL A 36 -25.72 -3.65 2.16
C VAL A 36 -26.58 -2.45 1.79
N LYS A 37 -27.91 -2.56 1.86
CA LYS A 37 -28.78 -1.43 1.54
C LYS A 37 -28.52 -0.30 2.52
N GLY A 38 -28.24 0.88 1.98
CA GLY A 38 -27.90 2.06 2.78
C GLY A 38 -26.53 1.95 3.45
N ALA A 39 -25.64 1.05 3.01
CA ALA A 39 -24.27 1.01 3.49
C ALA A 39 -23.58 2.36 3.31
N TYR A 40 -22.81 2.78 4.30
CA TYR A 40 -22.01 4.00 4.23
C TYR A 40 -20.73 3.86 5.04
N ILE A 41 -19.73 4.65 4.64
CA ILE A 41 -18.46 4.76 5.34
C ILE A 41 -18.60 5.86 6.39
N VAL A 42 -18.23 5.56 7.63
CA VAL A 42 -18.17 6.53 8.72
C VAL A 42 -16.99 7.47 8.44
N ASP A 43 -17.27 8.77 8.29
CA ASP A 43 -16.22 9.77 8.12
C ASP A 43 -15.73 10.19 9.53
N SER A 44 -14.41 10.26 9.73
CA SER A 44 -13.74 10.46 11.04
C SER A 44 -14.11 11.75 11.79
N VAL A 45 -14.90 12.64 11.18
CA VAL A 45 -15.41 13.88 11.77
C VAL A 45 -16.63 13.65 12.67
N ASP A 46 -17.36 12.54 12.47
CA ASP A 46 -18.65 12.31 13.14
C ASP A 46 -18.54 11.51 14.45
N GLU A 47 -17.41 10.84 14.70
CA GLU A 47 -17.20 10.04 15.90
C GLU A 47 -15.84 10.36 16.54
N LYS A 48 -15.85 11.26 17.53
CA LYS A 48 -14.74 11.40 18.49
C LYS A 48 -14.76 10.28 19.53
N GLU A 49 -14.82 9.02 19.10
CA GLU A 49 -14.32 7.96 19.97
C GLU A 49 -12.80 7.93 19.76
N ALA A 50 -12.08 8.31 20.80
CA ALA A 50 -10.64 8.18 20.88
C ALA A 50 -10.28 6.69 20.85
N THR A 51 -10.23 6.12 19.64
CA THR A 51 -9.51 4.87 19.41
C THR A 51 -8.05 5.22 19.64
N VAL A 52 -7.52 4.71 20.75
CA VAL A 52 -6.12 4.89 21.11
C VAL A 52 -5.32 4.08 20.11
N ASP A 53 -4.52 4.75 19.28
CA ASP A 53 -3.44 4.08 18.56
C ASP A 53 -2.58 3.36 19.60
N ASP A 54 -2.58 2.04 19.53
CA ASP A 54 -1.75 1.18 20.36
C ASP A 54 -0.37 1.07 19.67
N GLU A 55 0.71 0.91 20.43
CA GLU A 55 2.03 0.67 19.82
C GLU A 55 2.03 -0.59 18.94
N ASP A 56 1.11 -1.51 19.19
CA ASP A 56 1.00 -2.78 18.47
C ASP A 56 0.05 -2.75 17.25
N TYR A 57 -0.91 -1.81 17.16
CA TYR A 57 -1.89 -1.76 16.07
C TYR A 57 -2.55 -0.41 15.84
N GLN A 58 -3.02 -0.21 14.61
CA GLN A 58 -3.75 0.99 14.18
C GLN A 58 -5.19 0.61 13.81
N HIS A 59 -6.15 1.44 14.24
CA HIS A 59 -7.55 1.32 13.81
C HIS A 59 -7.78 2.19 12.59
N GLU A 60 -8.46 1.67 11.58
CA GLU A 60 -8.91 2.51 10.47
C GLU A 60 -10.12 3.32 10.94
N HIS A 61 -10.16 4.62 10.65
CA HIS A 61 -11.27 5.47 11.08
C HIS A 61 -12.46 5.48 10.10
N ASN A 62 -12.35 4.72 9.01
CA ASN A 62 -13.31 4.67 7.92
C ASN A 62 -14.22 3.44 8.00
N ASP A 63 -14.69 3.06 9.19
CA ASP A 63 -15.53 1.86 9.36
C ASP A 63 -16.76 1.87 8.44
N ILE A 64 -17.25 0.69 8.05
CA ILE A 64 -18.43 0.56 7.20
C ILE A 64 -19.64 0.19 8.05
N ARG A 65 -20.66 1.04 8.03
CA ARG A 65 -21.95 0.78 8.67
C ARG A 65 -22.93 0.19 7.67
N LEU A 66 -23.62 -0.89 8.08
CA LEU A 66 -24.71 -1.49 7.32
C LEU A 66 -25.99 -1.41 8.17
N PRO A 67 -26.87 -0.42 7.91
CA PRO A 67 -27.95 -0.05 8.84
C PRO A 67 -29.06 -1.10 8.96
N HIS A 68 -29.18 -2.00 7.98
CA HIS A 68 -30.22 -3.03 7.95
C HIS A 68 -29.71 -4.43 8.32
N GLN A 69 -28.41 -4.56 8.59
CA GLN A 69 -27.81 -5.83 8.99
C GLN A 69 -27.92 -6.01 10.51
N HIS A 70 -28.83 -6.88 10.95
CA HIS A 70 -29.12 -7.14 12.38
C HIS A 70 -28.76 -8.56 12.87
N ASN A 71 -28.16 -9.39 12.01
CA ASN A 71 -27.78 -10.78 12.35
C ASN A 71 -26.39 -10.89 12.98
N VAL A 72 -26.26 -11.71 14.03
CA VAL A 72 -24.97 -11.96 14.69
C VAL A 72 -23.99 -12.55 13.70
N VAL A 73 -22.83 -11.92 13.64
CA VAL A 73 -21.70 -12.36 12.85
C VAL A 73 -20.72 -13.06 13.77
N SER A 74 -20.44 -14.32 13.47
CA SER A 74 -19.59 -15.19 14.29
C SER A 74 -18.28 -15.54 13.57
N HIS A 75 -17.71 -14.61 12.82
CA HIS A 75 -16.38 -14.82 12.26
C HIS A 75 -15.54 -13.56 12.19
N LEU A 76 -14.24 -13.76 12.39
CA LEU A 76 -13.16 -12.80 12.18
C LEU A 76 -12.51 -13.14 10.85
N ALA A 77 -12.13 -12.12 10.07
CA ALA A 77 -11.42 -12.31 8.82
C ALA A 77 -10.06 -11.62 8.88
N VAL A 78 -9.00 -12.33 8.49
CA VAL A 78 -7.63 -11.81 8.61
C VAL A 78 -6.85 -12.07 7.33
N ASP A 79 -6.25 -11.03 6.76
CA ASP A 79 -5.28 -11.11 5.68
C ASP A 79 -3.88 -10.90 6.25
N ILE A 80 -3.09 -11.97 6.27
CA ILE A 80 -1.75 -11.98 6.88
C ILE A 80 -0.71 -11.87 5.77
N GLY A 81 -0.37 -10.64 5.40
CA GLY A 81 0.66 -10.34 4.43
C GLY A 81 2.08 -10.48 4.98
N GLY A 82 3.07 -10.25 4.11
CA GLY A 82 4.50 -10.35 4.47
C GLY A 82 4.95 -9.29 5.48
N SER A 83 4.37 -8.10 5.45
CA SER A 83 4.74 -6.96 6.30
C SER A 83 3.61 -6.46 7.22
N LEU A 84 2.35 -6.64 6.80
CA LEU A 84 1.18 -6.16 7.54
C LEU A 84 0.08 -7.22 7.57
N ILE A 85 -0.59 -7.29 8.71
CA ILE A 85 -1.81 -8.06 8.98
C ILE A 85 -2.99 -7.11 8.93
N LYS A 86 -4.08 -7.50 8.27
CA LYS A 86 -5.33 -6.76 8.23
C LYS A 86 -6.44 -7.61 8.81
N LEU A 87 -7.03 -7.15 9.89
CA LEU A 87 -8.15 -7.79 10.56
C LEU A 87 -9.42 -7.02 10.23
N CYS A 88 -10.43 -7.74 9.79
CA CYS A 88 -11.78 -7.26 9.57
C CYS A 88 -12.74 -8.07 10.43
N TYR A 89 -13.63 -7.40 11.16
CA TYR A 89 -14.66 -8.07 11.96
C TYR A 89 -15.92 -7.23 12.08
N TRP A 90 -16.99 -7.87 12.54
CA TRP A 90 -18.30 -7.24 12.68
C TRP A 90 -18.72 -7.11 14.14
N SER A 91 -19.38 -6.01 14.48
CA SER A 91 -20.03 -5.83 15.78
C SER A 91 -21.38 -5.12 15.68
N PHE A 92 -22.22 -5.33 16.70
CA PHE A 92 -23.41 -4.52 16.94
C PHE A 92 -23.15 -3.43 17.96
N GLU A 93 -23.55 -2.21 17.61
CA GLU A 93 -23.72 -1.11 18.56
C GLU A 93 -24.98 -1.36 19.39
N ALA A 94 -24.80 -1.45 20.71
CA ALA A 94 -25.90 -1.73 21.64
C ALA A 94 -26.82 -0.51 21.85
N ASP A 95 -26.31 0.69 21.58
CA ASP A 95 -26.92 1.94 22.05
C ASP A 95 -27.97 2.50 21.09
N ASN A 96 -28.07 1.98 19.87
CA ASN A 96 -29.12 2.35 18.93
C ASN A 96 -29.54 1.15 18.06
N LYS A 97 -30.74 0.60 18.30
CA LYS A 97 -31.27 -0.55 17.54
C LYS A 97 -31.48 -0.23 16.05
N ASP A 98 -31.52 1.05 15.69
CA ASP A 98 -31.80 1.52 14.33
C ASP A 98 -30.52 1.71 13.48
N THR A 99 -29.31 1.56 14.04
CA THR A 99 -28.05 1.77 13.32
C THR A 99 -27.44 0.52 12.67
N GLY A 100 -28.09 -0.65 12.82
CA GLY A 100 -27.62 -1.91 12.26
C GLY A 100 -26.32 -2.38 12.93
N GLY A 101 -25.33 -2.76 12.14
CA GLY A 101 -24.00 -3.06 12.68
C GLY A 101 -22.86 -2.46 11.86
N ARG A 102 -21.65 -2.68 12.37
CA ARG A 102 -20.42 -2.03 11.92
C ARG A 102 -19.37 -3.07 11.58
N MET A 103 -18.75 -2.91 10.42
CA MET A 103 -17.55 -3.61 10.00
C MET A 103 -16.33 -2.76 10.38
N HIS A 104 -15.49 -3.33 11.23
CA HIS A 104 -14.28 -2.72 11.79
C HIS A 104 -13.05 -3.17 11.02
N PHE A 105 -12.06 -2.28 10.91
CA PHE A 105 -10.81 -2.56 10.22
C PHE A 105 -9.59 -2.20 11.07
N LEU A 106 -8.70 -3.16 11.25
CA LEU A 106 -7.49 -3.00 12.04
C LEU A 106 -6.27 -3.47 11.26
N LYS A 107 -5.14 -2.80 11.50
CA LYS A 107 -3.86 -3.12 10.90
C LYS A 107 -2.80 -3.36 11.97
N PHE A 108 -2.07 -4.46 11.83
CA PHE A 108 -0.94 -4.82 12.69
C PHE A 108 0.31 -5.02 11.82
N PRO A 109 1.52 -4.65 12.28
CA PRO A 109 2.75 -5.17 11.72
C PRO A 109 2.80 -6.71 11.78
N THR A 110 3.28 -7.39 10.73
CA THR A 110 3.30 -8.88 10.71
C THR A 110 4.22 -9.48 11.77
N ASP A 111 5.26 -8.77 12.19
CA ASP A 111 6.11 -9.17 13.32
C ASP A 111 5.39 -9.06 14.69
N ARG A 112 4.26 -8.34 14.74
CA ARG A 112 3.34 -8.26 15.89
C ARG A 112 2.16 -9.25 15.79
N ILE A 113 2.37 -10.41 15.16
CA ILE A 113 1.35 -11.46 15.05
C ILE A 113 0.76 -11.89 16.40
N ASP A 114 1.56 -11.90 17.47
CA ASP A 114 1.09 -12.25 18.82
C ASP A 114 0.05 -11.26 19.35
N ALA A 115 0.25 -9.96 19.14
CA ALA A 115 -0.71 -8.92 19.52
C ALA A 115 -2.01 -9.06 18.72
N CYS A 116 -1.92 -9.37 17.42
CA CYS A 116 -3.11 -9.64 16.60
C CYS A 116 -3.91 -10.85 17.10
N ILE A 117 -3.23 -11.95 17.43
CA ILE A 117 -3.89 -13.15 17.98
C ILE A 117 -4.52 -12.84 19.34
N GLU A 118 -3.83 -12.07 20.20
CA GLU A 118 -4.38 -11.65 21.48
C GLU A 118 -5.64 -10.79 21.31
N TYR A 119 -5.63 -9.85 20.36
CA TYR A 119 -6.80 -9.05 20.04
C TYR A 119 -7.98 -9.93 19.58
N MET A 120 -7.73 -10.88 18.66
CA MET A 120 -8.75 -11.84 18.22
C MET A 120 -9.27 -12.70 19.39
N ARG A 121 -8.42 -13.06 20.35
CA ARG A 121 -8.81 -13.79 21.57
C ARG A 121 -9.77 -12.97 22.42
N GLN A 122 -9.51 -11.68 22.61
CA GLN A 122 -10.41 -10.79 23.34
C GLN A 122 -11.77 -10.65 22.64
N LEU A 123 -11.79 -10.54 21.31
CA LEU A 123 -13.04 -10.56 20.53
C LEU A 123 -13.81 -11.87 20.72
N ALA A 124 -13.10 -13.01 20.71
CA ALA A 124 -13.70 -14.32 20.95
C ALA A 124 -14.34 -14.44 22.34
N ILE A 125 -13.67 -13.93 23.37
CA ILE A 125 -14.20 -13.90 24.74
C ILE A 125 -15.46 -13.03 24.80
N LYS A 126 -15.43 -11.81 24.24
CA LYS A 126 -16.59 -10.90 24.19
C LYS A 126 -17.76 -11.53 23.45
N HIS A 127 -17.50 -12.23 22.34
CA HIS A 127 -18.54 -12.94 21.57
C HIS A 127 -19.21 -14.04 22.41
N ARG A 128 -18.42 -14.87 23.11
CA ARG A 128 -18.94 -15.93 24.00
C ARG A 128 -19.74 -15.37 25.18
N GLN A 129 -19.29 -14.26 25.78
CA GLN A 129 -20.01 -13.60 26.88
C GLN A 129 -21.37 -13.07 26.43
N ARG A 130 -21.46 -12.50 25.22
CA ARG A 130 -22.71 -11.96 24.67
C ARG A 130 -23.72 -13.03 24.26
N ASN A 131 -23.22 -14.20 23.84
CA ASN A 131 -24.04 -15.30 23.32
C ASN A 131 -24.27 -16.43 24.35
N SER A 132 -23.68 -16.35 25.54
CA SER A 132 -23.98 -17.26 26.64
C SER A 132 -25.45 -17.11 27.08
N PRO A 133 -26.19 -18.20 27.33
CA PRO A 133 -27.52 -18.10 27.93
C PRO A 133 -27.41 -17.46 29.33
N PRO A 134 -28.39 -16.65 29.75
CA PRO A 134 -28.37 -16.03 31.07
C PRO A 134 -28.25 -17.12 32.14
N SER A 135 -27.18 -17.08 32.92
CA SER A 135 -26.96 -18.03 34.03
C SER A 135 -28.13 -17.92 35.01
N SER A 136 -28.89 -19.00 35.16
CA SER A 136 -29.77 -19.16 36.32
C SER A 136 -28.93 -19.11 37.60
N PRO A 137 -29.36 -18.37 38.63
CA PRO A 137 -28.55 -18.22 39.82
C PRO A 137 -28.74 -19.44 40.72
N THR A 138 -27.93 -20.49 40.56
CA THR A 138 -27.81 -21.51 41.60
C THR A 138 -26.40 -22.12 41.70
N LYS A 139 -25.76 -21.72 42.80
CA LYS A 139 -24.86 -22.47 43.70
C LYS A 139 -23.52 -22.98 43.14
N SER A 140 -22.48 -22.35 43.70
CA SER A 140 -21.15 -22.88 43.95
C SER A 140 -21.04 -24.40 43.99
N GLN A 141 -20.16 -24.97 43.18
CA GLN A 141 -19.13 -25.91 43.64
C GLN A 141 -18.08 -26.13 42.55
N SER A 142 -16.83 -26.14 42.99
CA SER A 142 -15.61 -26.46 42.26
C SER A 142 -15.60 -27.92 41.77
N ALA A 143 -15.27 -28.15 40.50
CA ALA A 143 -14.74 -29.44 40.03
C ALA A 143 -13.85 -29.26 38.77
N PRO A 144 -12.80 -30.10 38.57
CA PRO A 144 -11.67 -29.80 37.71
C PRO A 144 -11.87 -30.19 36.23
N LEU A 145 -11.03 -29.59 35.39
CA LEU A 145 -10.92 -29.76 33.94
C LEU A 145 -10.47 -31.19 33.60
N ALA A 146 -11.36 -32.00 33.02
CA ALA A 146 -11.01 -33.29 32.41
C ALA A 146 -11.54 -33.37 30.98
N SER A 147 -10.69 -33.92 30.13
CA SER A 147 -10.85 -34.18 28.70
C SER A 147 -12.08 -35.03 28.37
N HIS A 148 -12.96 -34.51 27.50
CA HIS A 148 -13.97 -35.31 26.81
C HIS A 148 -13.84 -35.11 25.30
N GLU A 149 -13.25 -36.10 24.64
CA GLU A 149 -13.67 -36.48 23.29
C GLU A 149 -15.07 -37.11 23.42
N SER A 150 -16.10 -36.44 22.91
CA SER A 150 -17.42 -37.04 22.72
C SER A 150 -17.99 -36.58 21.39
N ALA A 151 -18.67 -37.53 20.74
CA ALA A 151 -19.23 -37.47 19.40
C ALA A 151 -20.06 -36.19 19.14
N ILE A 152 -19.94 -35.70 17.91
CA ILE A 152 -20.67 -34.55 17.37
C ILE A 152 -22.14 -34.94 17.23
N ASP A 153 -22.99 -34.43 18.13
CA ASP A 153 -24.44 -34.35 17.90
C ASP A 153 -24.70 -33.12 17.00
N ASP A 154 -25.18 -33.37 15.78
CA ASP A 154 -25.38 -32.37 14.70
C ASP A 154 -26.54 -31.36 14.97
N ASP A 155 -27.29 -31.50 16.06
CA ASP A 155 -28.48 -30.67 16.34
C ASP A 155 -28.26 -29.49 17.30
N ASN A 156 -27.02 -29.24 17.74
CA ASN A 156 -26.69 -28.14 18.64
C ASN A 156 -25.48 -27.32 18.14
N ALA A 157 -25.53 -26.88 16.87
CA ALA A 157 -24.53 -25.98 16.29
C ALA A 157 -24.53 -24.64 17.04
N THR A 158 -23.74 -24.57 18.11
CA THR A 158 -23.49 -23.35 18.86
C THR A 158 -22.91 -22.28 17.94
N SER A 159 -23.19 -21.03 18.29
CA SER A 159 -22.69 -19.77 17.75
C SER A 159 -21.18 -19.62 17.88
N ASP A 160 -20.42 -20.63 17.45
CA ASP A 160 -18.99 -20.66 17.57
C ASP A 160 -18.39 -19.57 16.68
N LEU A 161 -17.42 -18.85 17.24
CA LEU A 161 -16.62 -17.89 16.49
C LEU A 161 -15.65 -18.65 15.59
N TYR A 162 -15.45 -18.18 14.36
CA TYR A 162 -14.48 -18.74 13.41
C TYR A 162 -13.47 -17.70 12.97
N VAL A 163 -12.30 -18.16 12.55
CA VAL A 163 -11.32 -17.30 11.85
C VAL A 163 -11.22 -17.74 10.40
N VAL A 164 -11.38 -16.79 9.48
CA VAL A 164 -11.11 -16.97 8.05
C VAL A 164 -9.82 -16.22 7.72
N ALA A 165 -8.77 -16.94 7.42
CA ALA A 165 -7.45 -16.38 7.16
C ALA A 165 -7.10 -16.46 5.66
N THR A 166 -6.53 -15.40 5.12
CA THR A 166 -5.97 -15.35 3.76
C THR A 166 -4.57 -14.73 3.78
N GLY A 167 -3.94 -14.67 2.61
CA GLY A 167 -2.55 -14.24 2.46
C GLY A 167 -1.54 -15.32 2.82
N GLY A 168 -0.28 -15.14 2.39
CA GLY A 168 0.79 -16.12 2.67
C GLY A 168 0.98 -16.47 4.15
N GLY A 169 0.72 -15.53 5.05
CA GLY A 169 0.81 -15.74 6.50
C GLY A 169 -0.29 -16.63 7.07
N ALA A 170 -1.43 -16.81 6.38
CA ALA A 170 -2.47 -17.75 6.79
C ALA A 170 -1.96 -19.20 6.83
N TYR A 171 -0.97 -19.54 6.02
CA TYR A 171 -0.29 -20.84 6.07
C TYR A 171 0.76 -20.87 7.19
N LYS A 172 1.60 -19.84 7.27
CA LYS A 172 2.72 -19.76 8.21
C LYS A 172 2.27 -19.78 9.68
N PHE A 173 1.17 -19.10 10.00
CA PHE A 173 0.69 -18.92 11.37
C PHE A 173 -0.55 -19.75 11.71
N TYR A 174 -0.96 -20.66 10.81
CA TYR A 174 -2.17 -21.47 10.97
C TYR A 174 -2.24 -22.18 12.34
N ASP A 175 -1.22 -22.98 12.65
CA ASP A 175 -1.18 -23.78 13.87
C ASP A 175 -1.17 -22.90 15.12
N LYS A 176 -0.46 -21.77 15.07
CA LYS A 176 -0.36 -20.81 16.19
C LYS A 176 -1.71 -20.16 16.50
N ILE A 177 -2.43 -19.68 15.47
CA ILE A 177 -3.77 -19.09 15.62
C ILE A 177 -4.73 -20.15 16.19
N LYS A 178 -4.72 -21.35 15.60
CA LYS A 178 -5.59 -22.45 16.01
C LYS A 178 -5.33 -22.87 17.46
N SER A 179 -4.06 -23.01 17.87
CA SER A 179 -3.69 -23.43 19.22
C SER A 179 -4.06 -22.42 20.29
N ILE A 180 -3.88 -21.11 20.01
CA ILE A 180 -4.10 -20.06 21.01
C ILE A 180 -5.59 -19.71 21.15
N LEU A 181 -6.31 -19.61 20.02
CA LEU A 181 -7.72 -19.22 20.06
C LEU A 181 -8.65 -20.38 20.42
N GLY A 182 -8.26 -21.62 20.09
CA GLY A 182 -9.11 -22.79 20.28
C GLY A 182 -10.43 -22.69 19.49
N VAL A 183 -10.41 -22.00 18.35
CA VAL A 183 -11.54 -21.87 17.43
C VAL A 183 -11.21 -22.47 16.07
N PRO A 184 -12.20 -22.87 15.26
CA PRO A 184 -11.90 -23.37 13.92
C PRO A 184 -11.34 -22.26 13.02
N VAL A 185 -10.24 -22.57 12.34
CA VAL A 185 -9.53 -21.67 11.42
C VAL A 185 -9.63 -22.23 10.00
N MET A 186 -10.16 -21.43 9.09
CA MET A 186 -10.25 -21.72 7.66
C MET A 186 -9.20 -20.89 6.90
N ARG A 187 -8.66 -21.44 5.82
CA ARG A 187 -7.72 -20.74 4.94
C ARG A 187 -8.38 -20.54 3.58
N GLU A 188 -8.29 -19.34 3.06
CA GLU A 188 -8.79 -18.98 1.73
C GLU A 188 -7.64 -18.54 0.82
N ASP A 189 -7.86 -18.59 -0.49
CA ASP A 189 -6.88 -18.13 -1.47
C ASP A 189 -6.72 -16.61 -1.44
N GLU A 190 -5.48 -16.13 -1.53
CA GLU A 190 -5.16 -14.70 -1.45
C GLU A 190 -5.75 -13.94 -2.63
N MET A 191 -5.59 -14.44 -3.85
CA MET A 191 -6.06 -13.73 -5.04
C MET A 191 -7.59 -13.74 -5.13
N GLU A 192 -8.23 -14.87 -4.82
CA GLU A 192 -9.70 -14.93 -4.80
C GLU A 192 -10.28 -13.95 -3.77
N CYS A 193 -9.71 -13.88 -2.56
CA CYS A 193 -10.14 -12.90 -1.57
C CYS A 193 -9.95 -11.45 -2.03
N LEU A 194 -8.81 -11.11 -2.66
CA LEU A 194 -8.58 -9.77 -3.19
C LEU A 194 -9.66 -9.36 -4.20
N ILE A 195 -10.03 -10.27 -5.12
CA ILE A 195 -11.04 -9.98 -6.15
C ILE A 195 -12.43 -9.85 -5.53
N ILE A 196 -12.82 -10.76 -4.64
CA ILE A 196 -14.12 -10.70 -3.96
C ILE A 196 -14.26 -9.39 -3.16
N GLY A 197 -13.22 -9.00 -2.43
CA GLY A 197 -13.23 -7.76 -1.66
C GLY A 197 -13.33 -6.52 -2.56
N LEU A 198 -12.58 -6.49 -3.66
CA LEU A 198 -12.64 -5.38 -4.62
C LEU A 198 -14.01 -5.27 -5.31
N ASP A 199 -14.55 -6.39 -5.80
CA ASP A 199 -15.87 -6.41 -6.45
C ASP A 199 -16.96 -5.96 -5.48
N PHE A 200 -16.87 -6.34 -4.21
CA PHE A 200 -17.76 -5.85 -3.15
C PHE A 200 -17.68 -4.33 -3.02
N PHE A 201 -16.47 -3.76 -2.95
CA PHE A 201 -16.29 -2.32 -2.85
C PHE A 201 -16.80 -1.56 -4.08
N ILE A 202 -16.52 -2.06 -5.29
CA ILE A 202 -17.00 -1.44 -6.54
C ILE A 202 -18.53 -1.43 -6.60
N SER A 203 -19.17 -2.52 -6.17
CA SER A 203 -20.60 -2.73 -6.41
C SER A 203 -21.50 -2.34 -5.25
N GLN A 204 -21.03 -2.41 -4.00
CA GLN A 204 -21.89 -2.33 -2.81
C GLN A 204 -21.61 -1.14 -1.89
N VAL A 205 -20.43 -0.52 -1.95
CA VAL A 205 -20.04 0.51 -0.97
C VAL A 205 -19.98 1.89 -1.63
N PRO A 206 -20.95 2.79 -1.34
CA PRO A 206 -20.92 4.16 -1.82
C PRO A 206 -19.72 4.94 -1.29
N ARG A 207 -19.24 5.90 -2.09
CA ARG A 207 -18.08 6.76 -1.75
C ARG A 207 -16.80 5.97 -1.40
N GLU A 208 -16.65 4.77 -1.94
CA GLU A 208 -15.46 3.93 -1.74
C GLU A 208 -14.42 4.14 -2.83
N ILE A 209 -14.85 4.08 -4.10
CA ILE A 209 -13.97 4.21 -5.26
C ILE A 209 -13.85 5.68 -5.64
N PHE A 210 -12.63 6.14 -5.93
CA PHE A 210 -12.39 7.49 -6.42
C PHE A 210 -11.26 7.58 -7.44
N THR A 211 -11.21 8.70 -8.14
CA THR A 211 -10.17 9.05 -9.11
C THR A 211 -9.56 10.41 -8.77
N PHE A 212 -8.32 10.66 -9.18
CA PHE A 212 -7.70 11.99 -9.09
C PHE A 212 -7.88 12.77 -10.39
N GLY A 213 -8.23 14.04 -10.24
CA GLY A 213 -8.34 15.00 -11.34
C GLY A 213 -7.00 15.65 -11.70
N ASP A 214 -7.05 16.58 -12.65
CA ASP A 214 -5.88 17.34 -13.11
C ASP A 214 -5.42 18.41 -12.11
N ALA A 215 -6.31 18.85 -11.22
CA ALA A 215 -5.98 19.81 -10.17
C ALA A 215 -5.33 19.08 -8.97
N PRO A 216 -4.22 19.60 -8.42
CA PRO A 216 -3.57 19.02 -7.24
C PRO A 216 -4.56 18.83 -6.08
N GLY A 217 -4.62 17.62 -5.52
CA GLY A 217 -5.50 17.28 -4.40
C GLY A 217 -6.98 17.12 -4.74
N SER A 218 -7.40 17.32 -5.99
CA SER A 218 -8.79 17.09 -6.42
C SER A 218 -9.04 15.61 -6.66
N HIS A 219 -10.03 15.04 -5.97
CA HIS A 219 -10.53 13.70 -6.22
C HIS A 219 -12.04 13.71 -6.46
N THR A 220 -12.54 12.68 -7.14
CA THR A 220 -13.96 12.50 -7.43
C THR A 220 -14.36 11.07 -7.15
N PHE A 221 -15.40 10.89 -6.32
CA PHE A 221 -15.99 9.58 -6.05
C PHE A 221 -16.71 9.05 -7.28
N VAL A 222 -16.55 7.76 -7.51
CA VAL A 222 -17.16 7.02 -8.61
C VAL A 222 -18.45 6.38 -8.09
N PRO A 223 -19.58 6.50 -8.82
CA PRO A 223 -20.82 5.81 -8.46
C PRO A 223 -20.62 4.28 -8.38
N THR A 224 -21.35 3.63 -7.49
CA THR A 224 -21.30 2.17 -7.35
C THR A 224 -21.75 1.48 -8.65
N GLY A 225 -21.02 0.44 -9.04
CA GLY A 225 -21.35 -0.34 -10.24
C GLY A 225 -20.98 0.30 -11.59
N ALA A 226 -20.37 1.50 -11.63
CA ALA A 226 -20.09 2.19 -12.89
C ALA A 226 -19.05 1.49 -13.79
N PHE A 227 -18.05 0.80 -13.20
CA PHE A 227 -16.92 0.22 -13.94
C PHE A 227 -16.55 -1.17 -13.41
N THR A 228 -17.41 -2.17 -13.63
CA THR A 228 -17.25 -3.48 -12.98
C THR A 228 -16.29 -4.41 -13.69
N HIS A 229 -16.27 -4.51 -15.02
CA HIS A 229 -15.39 -5.43 -15.78
C HIS A 229 -15.22 -4.99 -17.25
N PRO A 230 -14.12 -5.38 -17.93
CA PRO A 230 -12.89 -5.92 -17.37
C PRO A 230 -12.06 -4.81 -16.70
N TYR A 231 -11.24 -5.18 -15.72
CA TYR A 231 -10.29 -4.27 -15.09
C TYR A 231 -8.97 -4.97 -14.74
N LEU A 232 -7.96 -4.16 -14.42
CA LEU A 232 -6.75 -4.61 -13.76
C LEU A 232 -6.75 -4.20 -12.29
N LEU A 233 -6.50 -5.15 -11.40
CA LEU A 233 -6.09 -4.88 -10.04
C LEU A 233 -4.56 -4.90 -9.97
N VAL A 234 -3.99 -3.76 -9.58
CA VAL A 234 -2.58 -3.60 -9.24
C VAL A 234 -2.50 -3.57 -7.71
N ASN A 235 -2.31 -4.75 -7.10
CA ASN A 235 -2.22 -4.88 -5.65
C ASN A 235 -0.78 -4.62 -5.18
N MET A 236 -0.57 -3.50 -4.50
CA MET A 236 0.73 -2.98 -4.07
C MET A 236 0.96 -3.28 -2.58
N GLY A 237 1.67 -4.38 -2.30
CA GLY A 237 2.10 -4.77 -0.95
C GLY A 237 3.63 -4.73 -0.82
N SER A 238 4.22 -5.73 -0.16
CA SER A 238 5.69 -5.87 -0.08
C SER A 238 6.31 -5.97 -1.49
N GLY A 239 5.67 -6.73 -2.39
CA GLY A 239 5.84 -6.66 -3.85
C GLY A 239 4.54 -6.18 -4.51
N VAL A 240 4.46 -6.27 -5.84
CA VAL A 240 3.27 -5.91 -6.61
C VAL A 240 2.76 -7.10 -7.41
N SER A 241 1.47 -7.38 -7.29
CA SER A 241 0.76 -8.36 -8.12
C SER A 241 -0.21 -7.64 -9.04
N ILE A 242 -0.21 -8.02 -10.33
CA ILE A 242 -1.09 -7.46 -11.34
C ILE A 242 -2.03 -8.55 -11.82
N ILE A 243 -3.32 -8.35 -11.58
CA ILE A 243 -4.38 -9.33 -11.80
C ILE A 243 -5.36 -8.74 -12.80
N LYS A 244 -5.59 -9.45 -13.90
CA LYS A 244 -6.69 -9.15 -14.83
C LYS A 244 -7.95 -9.81 -14.31
N VAL A 245 -9.04 -9.05 -14.23
CA VAL A 245 -10.37 -9.56 -13.92
C VAL A 245 -11.25 -9.33 -15.15
N SER A 246 -11.64 -10.42 -15.79
CA SER A 246 -12.46 -10.40 -17.01
C SER A 246 -13.96 -10.34 -16.69
N GLY A 247 -14.35 -10.88 -15.54
CA GLY A 247 -15.74 -11.01 -15.11
C GLY A 247 -15.82 -11.52 -13.67
N PRO A 248 -17.03 -11.69 -13.12
CA PRO A 248 -17.22 -12.19 -11.77
C PRO A 248 -16.51 -13.53 -11.57
N ARG A 249 -15.57 -13.59 -10.63
CA ARG A 249 -14.73 -14.76 -10.34
C ARG A 249 -13.86 -15.26 -11.51
N GLU A 250 -13.78 -14.51 -12.61
CA GLU A 250 -12.91 -14.81 -13.75
C GLU A 250 -11.70 -13.89 -13.71
N PHE A 251 -10.60 -14.38 -13.13
CA PHE A 251 -9.38 -13.60 -12.97
C PHE A 251 -8.12 -14.41 -13.27
N THR A 252 -7.05 -13.71 -13.60
CA THR A 252 -5.74 -14.31 -13.84
C THR A 252 -4.64 -13.33 -13.44
N ARG A 253 -3.63 -13.81 -12.69
CA ARG A 253 -2.43 -13.03 -12.42
C ARG A 253 -1.61 -12.91 -13.70
N VAL A 254 -1.56 -11.71 -14.27
CA VAL A 254 -0.91 -11.44 -15.56
C VAL A 254 0.52 -10.93 -15.41
N GLY A 255 0.91 -10.48 -14.22
CA GLY A 255 2.25 -9.97 -13.97
C GLY A 255 2.48 -9.54 -12.53
N GLY A 256 3.59 -8.82 -12.34
CA GLY A 256 3.98 -8.27 -11.06
C GLY A 256 5.42 -7.75 -11.10
N THR A 257 5.83 -7.09 -10.03
CA THR A 257 7.21 -6.63 -9.81
C THR A 257 7.59 -6.82 -8.35
N SER A 258 8.86 -7.14 -8.09
CA SER A 258 9.41 -7.16 -6.73
C SER A 258 9.66 -5.74 -6.18
N LEU A 259 9.69 -4.72 -7.06
CA LEU A 259 9.84 -3.32 -6.72
C LEU A 259 8.52 -2.74 -6.19
N GLY A 260 8.09 -3.21 -5.01
CA GLY A 260 6.91 -2.72 -4.29
C GLY A 260 7.26 -1.94 -3.03
N GLY A 261 6.33 -1.93 -2.07
CA GLY A 261 6.51 -1.23 -0.80
C GLY A 261 7.63 -1.76 0.07
N GLY A 262 7.90 -3.06 0.01
CA GLY A 262 9.04 -3.66 0.73
C GLY A 262 10.38 -3.17 0.20
N THR A 263 10.47 -2.90 -1.11
CA THR A 263 11.67 -2.30 -1.71
C THR A 263 11.83 -0.85 -1.28
N LEU A 264 10.76 -0.04 -1.37
CA LEU A 264 10.78 1.36 -0.94
C LEU A 264 11.20 1.46 0.54
N TRP A 265 10.54 0.69 1.41
CA TRP A 265 10.81 0.69 2.83
C TRP A 265 12.24 0.21 3.15
N GLY A 266 12.66 -0.91 2.55
CA GLY A 266 14.01 -1.44 2.73
C GLY A 266 15.09 -0.42 2.37
N LEU A 267 14.95 0.27 1.23
CA LEU A 267 15.91 1.28 0.82
C LEU A 267 15.86 2.53 1.71
N LEU A 268 14.68 3.02 2.06
CA LEU A 268 14.57 4.23 2.90
C LEU A 268 15.08 4.01 4.32
N SER A 269 14.79 2.85 4.93
CA SER A 269 15.35 2.53 6.25
C SER A 269 16.89 2.53 6.25
N LEU A 270 17.53 2.10 5.15
CA LEU A 270 18.98 2.13 4.99
C LEU A 270 19.53 3.54 4.74
N LEU A 271 18.77 4.41 4.06
CA LEU A 271 19.27 5.69 3.54
C LEU A 271 18.83 6.93 4.33
N THR A 272 17.73 6.90 5.06
CA THR A 272 17.09 8.09 5.65
C THR A 272 16.89 8.02 7.16
N GLY A 273 17.20 6.86 7.78
CA GLY A 273 17.05 6.62 9.22
C GLY A 273 15.60 6.57 9.71
N ALA A 274 14.62 6.60 8.80
CA ALA A 274 13.21 6.54 9.14
C ALA A 274 12.83 5.17 9.72
N ARG A 275 11.97 5.19 10.75
CA ARG A 275 11.68 4.03 11.60
C ARG A 275 10.43 3.27 11.18
N ASN A 276 9.46 3.97 10.63
CA ASN A 276 8.19 3.41 10.17
C ASN A 276 7.78 4.03 8.83
N PHE A 277 6.73 3.48 8.22
CA PHE A 277 6.25 3.88 6.91
C PHE A 277 5.71 5.32 6.89
N ASP A 278 5.01 5.74 7.96
CA ASP A 278 4.42 7.07 8.03
C ASP A 278 5.50 8.16 8.13
N ASP A 279 6.60 7.89 8.85
CA ASP A 279 7.77 8.78 8.90
C ASP A 279 8.38 8.96 7.50
N MET A 280 8.46 7.87 6.72
CA MET A 280 9.01 7.90 5.36
C MET A 280 8.15 8.74 4.41
N LEU A 281 6.83 8.58 4.50
CA LEU A 281 5.91 9.42 3.73
C LEU A 281 6.06 10.89 4.13
N LYS A 282 6.05 11.20 5.44
CA LYS A 282 6.25 12.58 5.96
C LYS A 282 7.57 13.21 5.50
N LEU A 283 8.65 12.43 5.37
CA LEU A 283 9.90 12.90 4.79
C LEU A 283 9.74 13.21 3.30
N ALA A 284 9.11 12.31 2.53
CA ALA A 284 8.88 12.50 1.11
C ALA A 284 8.00 13.73 0.80
N GLU A 285 7.03 14.06 1.65
CA GLU A 285 6.20 15.27 1.49
C GLU A 285 7.02 16.56 1.46
N LYS A 286 8.07 16.62 2.30
CA LYS A 286 8.93 17.79 2.48
C LYS A 286 10.12 17.81 1.52
N GLY A 287 10.35 16.73 0.80
CA GLY A 287 11.51 16.57 -0.07
C GLY A 287 11.44 17.38 -1.36
N ASP A 288 12.60 17.56 -1.98
CA ASP A 288 12.77 18.00 -3.35
C ASP A 288 13.57 16.94 -4.12
N ASN A 289 12.89 16.18 -4.98
CA ASN A 289 13.54 15.11 -5.73
C ASN A 289 14.54 15.65 -6.75
N THR A 290 14.44 16.93 -7.16
CA THR A 290 15.33 17.52 -8.17
C THR A 290 16.78 17.64 -7.70
N ALA A 291 17.03 17.59 -6.39
CA ALA A 291 18.38 17.51 -5.82
C ALA A 291 19.05 16.14 -6.07
N VAL A 292 18.26 15.07 -6.19
CA VAL A 292 18.72 13.67 -6.25
C VAL A 292 18.58 13.10 -7.66
N ASP A 293 17.49 13.42 -8.34
CA ASP A 293 17.14 12.90 -9.66
C ASP A 293 17.75 13.76 -10.77
N MET A 294 18.11 13.09 -11.86
CA MET A 294 18.44 13.75 -13.12
C MET A 294 17.17 13.87 -13.98
N LEU A 295 16.81 15.10 -14.33
CA LEU A 295 15.65 15.42 -15.15
C LEU A 295 16.02 15.55 -16.62
N VAL A 296 15.03 15.53 -17.51
CA VAL A 296 15.21 15.78 -18.95
C VAL A 296 15.87 17.15 -19.18
N GLY A 297 15.47 18.17 -18.42
CA GLY A 297 16.06 19.51 -18.50
C GLY A 297 17.54 19.54 -18.11
N ASP A 298 17.99 18.67 -17.21
CA ASP A 298 19.41 18.57 -16.84
C ASP A 298 20.28 18.00 -17.99
N ILE A 299 19.67 17.26 -18.92
CA ILE A 299 20.34 16.63 -20.06
C ILE A 299 20.26 17.52 -21.31
N TYR A 300 19.07 18.06 -21.60
CA TYR A 300 18.78 18.75 -22.85
C TYR A 300 18.69 20.28 -22.70
N GLY A 301 18.68 20.82 -21.48
CA GLY A 301 18.49 22.25 -21.20
C GLY A 301 17.08 22.79 -21.42
N ALA A 302 16.18 21.97 -21.98
CA ALA A 302 14.79 22.30 -22.31
C ALA A 302 13.94 21.02 -22.41
N ASP A 303 12.67 21.18 -22.80
CA ASP A 303 11.78 20.06 -23.13
C ASP A 303 12.33 19.24 -24.30
N TYR A 304 12.17 17.92 -24.24
CA TYR A 304 12.51 17.03 -25.36
C TYR A 304 11.28 16.79 -26.25
N THR A 305 11.00 17.78 -27.10
CA THR A 305 9.76 17.85 -27.90
C THR A 305 9.57 16.71 -28.90
N LYS A 306 10.66 16.11 -29.42
CA LYS A 306 10.57 15.00 -30.40
C LYS A 306 9.77 13.80 -29.91
N ILE A 307 9.80 13.54 -28.61
CA ILE A 307 9.09 12.42 -27.97
C ILE A 307 8.12 12.89 -26.88
N GLY A 308 7.88 14.21 -26.78
CA GLY A 308 6.89 14.79 -25.86
C GLY A 308 7.27 14.74 -24.38
N LEU A 309 8.55 14.71 -24.03
CA LEU A 309 8.99 14.75 -22.62
C LEU A 309 9.22 16.19 -22.15
N LYS A 310 8.64 16.54 -21.00
CA LYS A 310 8.87 17.84 -20.37
C LYS A 310 10.25 17.88 -19.71
N SER A 311 10.83 19.06 -19.60
CA SER A 311 12.09 19.31 -18.88
C SER A 311 12.05 18.86 -17.42
N THR A 312 10.87 18.87 -16.79
CA THR A 312 10.65 18.40 -15.41
C THR A 312 10.49 16.88 -15.28
N THR A 313 10.39 16.14 -16.39
CA THR A 313 10.29 14.68 -16.35
C THR A 313 11.60 14.08 -15.84
N ILE A 314 11.51 13.13 -14.91
CA ILE A 314 12.67 12.37 -14.41
C ILE A 314 13.21 11.52 -15.55
N ALA A 315 14.48 11.74 -15.92
CA ALA A 315 15.19 10.93 -16.91
C ALA A 315 15.95 9.78 -16.25
N SER A 316 16.53 10.03 -15.08
CA SER A 316 17.20 9.01 -14.27
C SER A 316 17.02 9.30 -12.79
N SER A 317 16.24 8.45 -12.11
CA SER A 317 16.14 8.46 -10.65
C SER A 317 17.53 8.27 -10.03
N PHE A 318 17.85 9.03 -8.98
CA PHE A 318 19.17 9.04 -8.32
C PHE A 318 20.37 9.43 -9.21
N GLY A 319 20.12 9.93 -10.43
CA GLY A 319 21.18 10.21 -11.41
C GLY A 319 22.21 11.25 -10.94
N LYS A 320 21.82 12.20 -10.08
CA LYS A 320 22.74 13.22 -9.56
C LYS A 320 23.66 12.68 -8.46
N VAL A 321 23.26 11.63 -7.74
CA VAL A 321 24.06 11.03 -6.65
C VAL A 321 25.41 10.56 -7.17
N TYR A 322 25.41 9.80 -8.27
CA TYR A 322 26.64 9.30 -8.88
C TYR A 322 27.52 10.44 -9.42
N ARG A 323 26.92 11.41 -10.11
CA ARG A 323 27.63 12.55 -10.71
C ARG A 323 28.31 13.41 -9.65
N THR A 324 27.60 13.74 -8.58
CA THR A 324 28.10 14.57 -7.48
C THR A 324 29.21 13.87 -6.72
N LYS A 325 29.08 12.55 -6.47
CA LYS A 325 30.15 11.76 -5.85
C LYS A 325 31.43 11.76 -6.70
N ARG A 326 31.30 11.53 -8.01
CA ARG A 326 32.46 11.56 -8.92
C ARG A 326 33.11 12.93 -9.04
N GLN A 327 32.31 14.00 -9.00
CA GLN A 327 32.86 15.35 -9.01
C GLN A 327 33.67 15.61 -7.73
N ALA A 328 33.14 15.24 -6.57
CA ALA A 328 33.86 15.36 -5.30
C ALA A 328 35.16 14.53 -5.27
N GLU A 329 35.14 13.32 -5.83
CA GLU A 329 36.35 12.47 -5.97
C GLU A 329 37.42 13.17 -6.84
N ARG A 330 37.04 13.74 -8.00
CA ARG A 330 37.96 14.48 -8.87
C ARG A 330 38.50 15.74 -8.22
N ASP A 331 37.64 16.50 -7.56
CA ASP A 331 38.04 17.72 -6.87
C ASP A 331 39.05 17.38 -5.74
N ALA A 332 38.87 16.24 -5.05
CA ALA A 332 39.82 15.77 -4.04
C ALA A 332 41.16 15.31 -4.64
N GLU A 333 41.14 14.65 -5.80
CA GLU A 333 42.35 14.25 -6.53
C GLU A 333 43.17 15.46 -6.98
N ASP A 334 42.52 16.52 -7.48
CA ASP A 334 43.18 17.74 -7.96
C ASP A 334 43.81 18.58 -6.83
N HIS A 335 43.33 18.45 -5.59
CA HIS A 335 43.82 19.21 -4.44
C HIS A 335 44.71 18.39 -3.48
N GLY A 336 44.90 17.08 -3.72
CA GLY A 336 45.61 16.14 -2.85
C GLY A 336 47.05 15.79 -3.25
N GLY A 337 47.61 16.42 -4.30
CA GLY A 337 48.97 16.15 -4.78
C GLY A 337 50.06 16.71 -3.87
N MET A 338 50.34 16.08 -2.73
CA MET A 338 51.65 16.23 -2.10
C MET A 338 52.70 15.71 -3.08
N ARG A 339 53.52 16.63 -3.62
CA ARG A 339 54.78 16.30 -4.29
C ARG A 339 55.59 15.43 -3.31
N ASN A 340 55.63 14.11 -3.55
CA ASN A 340 56.70 13.29 -3.01
C ASN A 340 57.99 13.88 -3.59
N GLY A 341 58.77 14.52 -2.72
CA GLY A 341 60.13 14.91 -3.05
C GLY A 341 60.91 13.64 -3.38
N ASP A 342 61.33 13.52 -4.64
CA ASP A 342 62.32 12.54 -5.05
C ASP A 342 63.59 12.78 -4.21
N ILE A 343 63.82 11.91 -3.22
CA ILE A 343 65.13 11.75 -2.59
C ILE A 343 65.96 10.95 -3.58
N HIS A 344 66.75 11.64 -4.41
CA HIS A 344 67.87 11.05 -5.11
C HIS A 344 69.18 11.55 -4.50
N ASP A 345 69.98 10.57 -4.07
CA ASP A 345 71.36 10.61 -3.58
C ASP A 345 72.38 11.04 -4.67
N PRO A 346 73.69 11.24 -4.37
CA PRO A 346 74.52 12.40 -4.75
C PRO A 346 75.22 12.32 -6.14
N PRO A 347 75.94 13.38 -6.59
CA PRO A 347 76.25 13.58 -8.01
C PRO A 347 77.58 12.95 -8.45
N THR A 348 77.59 12.44 -9.68
CA THR A 348 78.80 12.22 -10.48
C THR A 348 78.85 13.21 -11.65
N GLU A 349 79.87 14.09 -11.60
CA GLU A 349 80.51 14.83 -12.71
C GLU A 349 80.66 14.01 -14.00
N PRO A 350 80.75 14.61 -15.22
CA PRO A 350 81.72 15.69 -15.52
C PRO A 350 81.34 16.84 -16.47
N SER A 351 82.06 17.97 -16.29
CA SER A 351 82.63 18.97 -17.25
C SER A 351 82.17 18.97 -18.74
N ASN A 352 82.05 20.08 -19.49
CA ASN A 352 82.76 21.36 -19.45
C ASN A 352 82.14 22.41 -20.44
N ASN A 353 82.28 23.72 -20.11
CA ASN A 353 82.42 24.92 -21.00
C ASN A 353 81.23 25.38 -21.89
N THR A 354 80.82 26.66 -22.02
CA THR A 354 81.50 27.97 -21.84
C THR A 354 80.49 29.17 -21.80
N THR A 355 80.92 30.31 -21.21
CA THR A 355 80.61 31.76 -21.47
C THR A 355 79.25 32.38 -21.03
N HIS A 356 79.18 33.19 -19.95
CA HIS A 356 79.36 34.69 -19.81
C HIS A 356 78.08 35.50 -20.19
N ILE A 357 77.44 36.43 -19.43
CA ILE A 357 77.79 37.61 -18.56
C ILE A 357 76.54 38.02 -17.70
N PRO A 358 76.66 38.77 -16.56
CA PRO A 358 75.67 38.84 -15.47
C PRO A 358 74.83 40.15 -15.40
N SER A 359 73.70 40.13 -14.66
CA SER A 359 73.05 41.36 -14.18
C SER A 359 72.33 41.19 -12.82
N THR A 360 73.00 41.70 -11.78
CA THR A 360 72.51 42.51 -10.65
C THR A 360 71.10 42.30 -10.05
N ALA A 361 71.07 41.92 -8.78
CA ALA A 361 69.96 42.07 -7.83
C ALA A 361 69.71 43.55 -7.43
N PRO A 362 68.59 43.87 -6.75
CA PRO A 362 68.67 43.92 -5.29
C PRO A 362 67.47 43.31 -4.51
N THR A 363 67.79 43.03 -3.25
CA THR A 363 67.10 42.40 -2.10
C THR A 363 65.86 43.20 -1.61
N PRO A 364 64.96 42.60 -0.80
CA PRO A 364 63.55 43.00 -0.64
C PRO A 364 63.28 43.91 0.58
N THR A 365 62.14 44.61 0.55
CA THR A 365 61.52 45.30 1.69
C THR A 365 60.52 44.37 2.41
N PRO A 366 60.42 44.41 3.76
CA PRO A 366 59.50 43.57 4.51
C PRO A 366 58.13 44.26 4.65
N SER A 367 57.10 43.71 4.01
CA SER A 367 55.70 44.06 4.31
C SER A 367 55.09 42.98 5.21
N THR A 368 54.76 43.40 6.42
CA THR A 368 54.00 42.68 7.44
C THR A 368 52.58 42.33 6.94
N GLU A 369 52.32 41.04 6.70
CA GLU A 369 50.96 40.49 6.72
C GLU A 369 50.78 39.64 8.00
N PRO A 370 49.62 39.71 8.67
CA PRO A 370 49.33 38.88 9.83
C PRO A 370 49.14 37.42 9.40
N PRO A 371 49.45 36.43 10.26
CA PRO A 371 49.24 35.03 9.92
C PRO A 371 47.73 34.75 9.77
N PRO A 372 47.33 33.86 8.84
CA PRO A 372 45.94 33.41 8.76
C PRO A 372 45.56 32.68 10.06
N PRO A 373 44.29 32.75 10.49
CA PRO A 373 43.87 32.13 11.73
C PRO A 373 44.09 30.62 11.67
N ALA A 374 44.73 30.10 12.72
CA ALA A 374 44.83 28.68 12.99
C ALA A 374 43.44 28.15 13.36
N ASP A 375 42.69 27.71 12.36
CA ASP A 375 41.57 26.78 12.55
C ASP A 375 41.87 25.51 11.75
N ALA A 376 42.81 24.73 12.28
CA ALA A 376 43.04 23.36 11.87
C ALA A 376 41.97 22.47 12.53
N GLY A 377 40.73 22.65 12.10
CA GLY A 377 39.61 21.76 12.38
C GLY A 377 39.23 21.01 11.10
N ASP A 378 39.85 19.84 10.91
CA ASP A 378 39.41 18.72 10.08
C ASP A 378 38.69 19.07 8.75
N ALA A 379 39.47 19.48 7.74
CA ALA A 379 39.02 19.68 6.36
C ALA A 379 38.98 18.37 5.53
N ALA A 380 38.89 17.20 6.18
CA ALA A 380 38.72 15.91 5.53
C ALA A 380 37.24 15.49 5.59
N SER A 381 36.56 15.55 4.43
CA SER A 381 35.16 15.14 4.17
C SER A 381 34.09 16.23 4.34
N ARG A 382 34.03 17.19 3.42
CA ARG A 382 32.71 17.75 3.02
C ARG A 382 31.93 16.65 2.28
N HIS A 383 31.40 15.70 3.03
CA HIS A 383 30.52 14.67 2.49
C HIS A 383 29.28 15.40 1.95
N ILE A 384 29.07 15.40 0.63
CA ILE A 384 27.85 15.98 0.05
C ILE A 384 26.70 15.06 0.45
N ALA A 385 26.09 15.38 1.58
CA ALA A 385 24.98 14.63 2.13
C ALA A 385 23.69 15.11 1.44
N PHE A 386 23.05 14.21 0.70
CA PHE A 386 21.67 14.42 0.23
C PHE A 386 20.73 14.37 1.43
N LYS A 387 19.72 15.25 1.44
CA LYS A 387 18.78 15.30 2.55
C LYS A 387 17.93 14.01 2.57
N PRO A 388 17.65 13.44 3.75
CA PRO A 388 16.73 12.31 3.90
C PRO A 388 15.38 12.52 3.22
N GLU A 389 14.85 13.74 3.26
CA GLU A 389 13.60 14.15 2.62
C GLU A 389 13.66 14.03 1.08
N ASP A 390 14.75 14.50 0.48
CA ASP A 390 14.96 14.49 -0.98
C ASP A 390 15.12 13.05 -1.50
N ILE A 391 15.89 12.23 -0.77
CA ILE A 391 16.03 10.79 -1.02
C ILE A 391 14.67 10.09 -0.94
N SER A 392 13.88 10.42 0.09
CA SER A 392 12.55 9.84 0.31
C SER A 392 11.61 10.14 -0.85
N LYS A 393 11.57 11.39 -1.29
CA LYS A 393 10.72 11.79 -2.43
C LYS A 393 11.17 11.17 -3.75
N SER A 394 12.47 11.15 -4.01
CA SER A 394 13.04 10.53 -5.22
C SER A 394 12.71 9.04 -5.29
N LEU A 395 12.90 8.27 -4.20
CA LEU A 395 12.56 6.84 -4.19
C LEU A 395 11.06 6.60 -4.31
N LEU A 396 10.23 7.41 -3.64
CA LEU A 396 8.78 7.31 -3.77
C LEU A 396 8.34 7.49 -5.23
N TYR A 397 8.89 8.48 -5.93
CA TYR A 397 8.62 8.69 -7.35
C TYR A 397 9.19 7.58 -8.23
N ALA A 398 10.40 7.10 -7.96
CA ALA A 398 11.03 6.03 -8.74
C ALA A 398 10.18 4.75 -8.72
N ILE A 399 9.77 4.31 -7.52
CA ILE A 399 8.95 3.11 -7.34
C ILE A 399 7.54 3.32 -7.90
N SER A 400 6.88 4.45 -7.57
CA SER A 400 5.51 4.71 -8.03
C SER A 400 5.41 4.84 -9.56
N ASN A 401 6.33 5.57 -10.20
CA ASN A 401 6.36 5.68 -11.66
C ASN A 401 6.66 4.34 -12.33
N ASN A 402 7.55 3.53 -11.76
CA ASN A 402 7.82 2.19 -12.29
C ASN A 402 6.57 1.30 -12.23
N ILE A 403 5.86 1.29 -11.09
CA ILE A 403 4.62 0.53 -10.95
C ILE A 403 3.56 1.04 -11.93
N GLY A 404 3.39 2.37 -12.03
CA GLY A 404 2.45 2.99 -12.98
C GLY A 404 2.74 2.62 -14.44
N GLN A 405 4.01 2.61 -14.85
CA GLN A 405 4.40 2.21 -16.21
C GLN A 405 4.12 0.72 -16.47
N ILE A 406 4.48 -0.17 -15.53
CA ILE A 406 4.22 -1.61 -15.66
C ILE A 406 2.71 -1.88 -15.71
N ALA A 407 1.93 -1.21 -14.86
CA ALA A 407 0.47 -1.28 -14.87
C ALA A 407 -0.11 -0.84 -16.22
N TYR A 408 0.35 0.29 -16.76
CA TYR A 408 -0.02 0.75 -18.11
C TYR A 408 0.29 -0.30 -19.19
N LEU A 409 1.50 -0.88 -19.19
CA LEU A 409 1.90 -1.87 -20.20
C LEU A 409 1.04 -3.13 -20.14
N HIS A 410 0.69 -3.60 -18.94
CA HIS A 410 -0.26 -4.70 -18.79
C HIS A 410 -1.67 -4.30 -19.23
N ALA A 411 -2.12 -3.09 -18.90
CA ALA A 411 -3.43 -2.59 -19.31
C ALA A 411 -3.54 -2.48 -20.83
N GLU A 412 -2.47 -2.07 -21.50
CA GLU A 412 -2.37 -2.05 -22.96
C GLU A 412 -2.40 -3.45 -23.54
N LYS A 413 -1.55 -4.35 -23.04
CA LYS A 413 -1.47 -5.75 -23.51
C LYS A 413 -2.79 -6.50 -23.36
N HIS A 414 -3.55 -6.21 -22.31
CA HIS A 414 -4.77 -6.93 -21.97
C HIS A 414 -6.07 -6.19 -22.33
N ASN A 415 -5.96 -5.03 -23.00
CA ASN A 415 -7.08 -4.19 -23.40
C ASN A 415 -8.01 -3.83 -22.21
N CYS A 416 -7.41 -3.42 -21.10
CA CYS A 416 -8.13 -2.93 -19.92
C CYS A 416 -7.99 -1.41 -19.84
N GLU A 417 -9.13 -0.72 -19.76
CA GLU A 417 -9.18 0.74 -19.60
C GLU A 417 -9.14 1.15 -18.12
N HIS A 418 -9.71 0.30 -17.25
CA HIS A 418 -9.84 0.55 -15.83
C HIS A 418 -8.73 -0.16 -15.04
N ILE A 419 -7.99 0.60 -14.24
CA ILE A 419 -6.88 0.11 -13.41
C ILE A 419 -7.11 0.51 -11.96
N TYR A 420 -7.43 -0.45 -11.11
CA TYR A 420 -7.60 -0.28 -9.68
C TYR A 420 -6.26 -0.50 -8.97
N PHE A 421 -5.83 0.48 -8.20
CA PHE A 421 -4.67 0.34 -7.33
C PHE A 421 -5.15 0.02 -5.91
N GLY A 422 -4.72 -1.14 -5.40
CA GLY A 422 -5.00 -1.60 -4.05
C GLY A 422 -3.72 -1.88 -3.27
N GLY A 423 -3.87 -2.38 -2.04
CA GLY A 423 -2.78 -2.73 -1.15
C GLY A 423 -2.29 -1.57 -0.29
N SER A 424 -1.52 -1.90 0.74
CA SER A 424 -1.12 -0.95 1.80
C SER A 424 0.05 -0.04 1.43
N PHE A 425 0.60 -0.13 0.21
CA PHE A 425 1.67 0.77 -0.23
C PHE A 425 1.20 2.22 -0.40
N LEU A 426 -0.04 2.41 -0.81
CA LEU A 426 -0.60 3.73 -1.07
C LEU A 426 -0.72 4.52 0.24
N GLY A 427 -1.22 3.88 1.30
CA GLY A 427 -1.27 4.42 2.66
C GLY A 427 -2.06 5.73 2.74
N GLY A 428 -3.08 5.90 1.89
CA GLY A 428 -3.83 7.16 1.78
C GLY A 428 -3.00 8.36 1.29
N HIS A 429 -1.76 8.15 0.84
CA HIS A 429 -0.86 9.25 0.48
C HIS A 429 -1.17 9.80 -0.91
N TRP A 430 -1.76 11.00 -0.92
CA TRP A 430 -2.30 11.60 -2.14
C TRP A 430 -1.23 11.84 -3.22
N GLN A 431 0.02 12.14 -2.85
CA GLN A 431 1.10 12.36 -3.82
C GLN A 431 1.42 11.06 -4.58
N THR A 432 1.35 9.91 -3.90
CA THR A 432 1.56 8.59 -4.52
C THR A 432 0.46 8.32 -5.53
N MET A 433 -0.79 8.50 -5.14
CA MET A 433 -1.95 8.31 -5.99
C MET A 433 -1.94 9.27 -7.18
N ALA A 434 -1.64 10.56 -6.95
CA ALA A 434 -1.50 11.56 -8.01
C ALA A 434 -0.38 11.19 -9.01
N THR A 435 0.76 10.67 -8.52
CA THR A 435 1.85 10.19 -9.38
C THR A 435 1.40 9.02 -10.25
N LEU A 436 0.69 8.05 -9.68
CA LEU A 436 0.15 6.91 -10.43
C LEU A 436 -0.88 7.36 -11.47
N SER A 437 -1.83 8.24 -11.10
CA SER A 437 -2.80 8.82 -12.03
C SER A 437 -2.12 9.55 -13.18
N TYR A 438 -1.13 10.39 -12.87
CA TYR A 438 -0.35 11.08 -13.89
C TYR A 438 0.35 10.10 -14.82
N ALA A 439 1.03 9.08 -14.28
CA ALA A 439 1.73 8.08 -15.08
C ALA A 439 0.77 7.34 -16.03
N ILE A 440 -0.37 6.85 -15.52
CA ILE A 440 -1.37 6.17 -16.34
C ILE A 440 -1.91 7.09 -17.44
N LYS A 441 -2.30 8.32 -17.10
CA LYS A 441 -2.82 9.29 -18.07
C LYS A 441 -1.77 9.66 -19.12
N PHE A 442 -0.53 9.87 -18.70
CA PHE A 442 0.59 10.23 -19.57
C PHE A 442 0.87 9.14 -20.61
N TRP A 443 1.10 7.90 -20.17
CA TRP A 443 1.44 6.80 -21.07
C TRP A 443 0.27 6.36 -21.96
N SER A 444 -0.96 6.42 -21.43
CA SER A 444 -2.16 6.06 -22.18
C SER A 444 -2.71 7.18 -23.08
N LYS A 445 -2.14 8.39 -23.01
CA LYS A 445 -2.71 9.60 -23.65
C LYS A 445 -4.18 9.84 -23.24
N GLY A 446 -4.51 9.50 -22.00
CA GLY A 446 -5.86 9.64 -21.43
C GLY A 446 -6.84 8.52 -21.77
N SER A 447 -6.42 7.46 -22.49
CA SER A 447 -7.31 6.32 -22.81
C SER A 447 -7.51 5.33 -21.65
N LYS A 448 -6.78 5.48 -20.54
CA LYS A 448 -6.91 4.61 -19.36
C LYS A 448 -7.05 5.43 -18.09
N GLN A 449 -7.77 4.88 -17.12
CA GLN A 449 -8.11 5.54 -15.87
C GLN A 449 -7.58 4.75 -14.67
N ALA A 450 -6.92 5.47 -13.75
CA ALA A 450 -6.52 4.95 -12.45
C ALA A 450 -7.63 5.17 -11.42
N PHE A 451 -7.95 4.14 -10.65
CA PHE A 451 -8.94 4.13 -9.58
C PHE A 451 -8.26 3.76 -8.25
N PHE A 452 -8.72 4.39 -7.17
CA PHE A 452 -8.24 4.17 -5.81
C PHE A 452 -9.43 3.87 -4.89
N LEU A 453 -9.11 3.36 -3.70
CA LEU A 453 -10.07 2.89 -2.72
C LEU A 453 -9.75 3.52 -1.37
N ARG A 454 -10.78 3.80 -0.56
CA ARG A 454 -10.56 4.20 0.84
C ARG A 454 -10.06 3.02 1.67
N HIS A 455 -10.50 1.82 1.33
CA HIS A 455 -10.13 0.56 1.99
C HIS A 455 -9.11 -0.26 1.17
N GLU A 456 -8.23 0.40 0.44
CA GLU A 456 -7.21 -0.21 -0.44
C GLU A 456 -6.43 -1.37 0.21
N GLY A 457 -6.11 -1.28 1.50
CA GLY A 457 -5.33 -2.27 2.23
C GLY A 457 -6.12 -3.50 2.69
N TYR A 458 -7.45 -3.48 2.60
CA TYR A 458 -8.34 -4.44 3.26
C TYR A 458 -9.08 -5.38 2.30
N LEU A 459 -8.78 -5.32 1.00
CA LEU A 459 -9.41 -6.17 -0.02
C LEU A 459 -9.39 -7.67 0.37
N GLY A 460 -8.24 -8.19 0.78
CA GLY A 460 -8.09 -9.61 1.16
C GLY A 460 -8.91 -9.97 2.40
N ALA A 461 -8.85 -9.12 3.44
CA ALA A 461 -9.59 -9.36 4.69
C ALA A 461 -11.11 -9.33 4.46
N VAL A 462 -11.60 -8.38 3.65
CA VAL A 462 -13.02 -8.30 3.27
C VAL A 462 -13.41 -9.49 2.41
N GLY A 463 -12.60 -9.88 1.44
CA GLY A 463 -12.87 -11.09 0.66
C GLY A 463 -12.98 -12.34 1.52
N ALA A 464 -12.05 -12.54 2.46
CA ALA A 464 -12.09 -13.64 3.43
C ALA A 464 -13.35 -13.58 4.32
N PHE A 465 -13.76 -12.38 4.72
CA PHE A 465 -15.00 -12.17 5.46
C PHE A 465 -16.24 -12.61 4.67
N LEU A 466 -16.30 -12.24 3.39
CA LEU A 466 -17.43 -12.52 2.49
C LEU A 466 -17.51 -13.98 2.02
N ARG A 467 -16.38 -14.69 1.99
CA ARG A 467 -16.30 -16.12 1.64
C ARG A 467 -17.08 -17.02 2.60
N ARG A 468 -17.20 -16.61 3.87
CA ARG A 468 -17.95 -17.37 4.88
C ARG A 468 -19.36 -16.79 5.05
N GLN A 469 -20.36 -17.64 4.83
CA GLN A 469 -21.77 -17.32 5.09
C GLN A 469 -22.39 -18.38 6.00
N PRO A 470 -22.52 -18.11 7.30
CA PRO A 470 -23.17 -19.03 8.25
C PRO A 470 -24.61 -19.38 7.87
N VAL A 471 -25.10 -20.54 8.31
CA VAL A 471 -26.39 -21.15 7.91
C VAL A 471 -27.64 -20.29 8.23
N HIS A 472 -27.53 -19.27 9.09
CA HIS A 472 -28.59 -18.31 9.41
C HIS A 472 -28.30 -16.87 9.00
N TRP A 473 -27.27 -16.68 8.17
CA TRP A 473 -26.88 -15.38 7.67
C TRP A 473 -27.89 -14.84 6.66
N GLY A 474 -28.57 -13.75 7.02
CA GLY A 474 -29.56 -13.06 6.17
C GLY A 474 -31.01 -13.57 6.30
N ALA A 475 -31.25 -14.62 7.09
CA ALA A 475 -32.61 -15.05 7.37
C ALA A 475 -33.26 -14.08 8.37
N ARG A 476 -34.35 -13.40 7.97
CA ARG A 476 -35.20 -12.67 8.91
C ARG A 476 -35.64 -13.64 10.00
N ARG A 477 -35.52 -13.23 11.26
CA ARG A 477 -36.06 -13.95 12.42
C ARG A 477 -37.60 -14.00 12.26
N GLY A 478 -38.12 -14.97 11.52
CA GLY A 478 -39.55 -15.12 11.23
C GLY A 478 -39.97 -15.83 9.94
N SER A 479 -39.08 -16.13 8.97
CA SER A 479 -39.47 -16.88 7.76
C SER A 479 -38.89 -18.28 7.76
N VAL A 480 -39.46 -19.16 8.57
CA VAL A 480 -39.28 -20.61 8.42
C VAL A 480 -40.56 -21.13 7.77
N GLU A 481 -40.71 -20.93 6.47
CA GLU A 481 -41.67 -21.68 5.67
C GLU A 481 -41.21 -21.73 4.21
N GLY A 482 -40.73 -22.91 3.81
CA GLY A 482 -40.61 -23.34 2.44
C GLY A 482 -39.41 -22.81 1.64
N LEU A 483 -38.33 -23.59 1.55
CA LEU A 483 -37.68 -23.86 0.27
C LEU A 483 -36.96 -25.23 0.32
N PHE A 484 -37.11 -25.97 -0.76
CA PHE A 484 -36.97 -27.43 -0.93
C PHE A 484 -35.60 -28.06 -0.62
N PRO A 485 -35.55 -29.37 -0.30
CA PRO A 485 -34.30 -30.09 -0.03
C PRO A 485 -33.49 -30.33 -1.32
N LEU A 486 -32.20 -29.99 -1.28
CA LEU A 486 -31.21 -30.39 -2.29
C LEU A 486 -31.11 -31.92 -2.32
N SER A 487 -31.51 -32.52 -3.44
CA SER A 487 -31.34 -33.94 -3.71
C SER A 487 -29.86 -34.29 -3.86
N ARG A 488 -29.42 -35.28 -3.08
CA ARG A 488 -28.10 -35.93 -3.22
C ARG A 488 -27.99 -36.55 -4.61
N VAL A 489 -27.01 -36.12 -5.39
CA VAL A 489 -26.56 -36.85 -6.59
C VAL A 489 -25.80 -38.09 -6.12
N GLY A 490 -26.39 -39.26 -6.37
CA GLY A 490 -25.79 -40.55 -6.07
C GLY A 490 -24.64 -40.87 -7.02
N SER A 491 -23.59 -41.47 -6.44
CA SER A 491 -22.55 -42.20 -7.15
C SER A 491 -23.17 -43.30 -8.03
N ARG A 492 -22.76 -43.37 -9.29
CA ARG A 492 -22.83 -44.62 -10.05
C ARG A 492 -21.41 -45.12 -10.30
N THR A 493 -21.19 -46.32 -9.77
CA THR A 493 -20.26 -47.40 -10.16
C THR A 493 -19.31 -47.14 -11.30
#